data_AF-A0A9E1PHF8-F1
#
_entry.id   AF-A0A9E1PHF8-F1
#
_cell.length_a   1.000
_cell.length_b   1.000
_cell.length_c   1.000
_cell.angle_alpha   90.00
_cell.angle_beta   90.00
_cell.angle_gamma   90.00
#
_symmetry.space_group_name_H-M   'P 1'
#
loop_
_entity.id
_entity.type
_entity.pdbx_description
1 polymer ?
#
loop_
_entity_poly.entity_id
_entity_poly.type
_entity_poly.pdbx_seq_one_letter_code
_entity_poly.pdbx_strand_id
1 'polypeptide(L)' 'PITHDRILAQALHEAHEAGIRGHDVTPFLLAYIQQNSAGESLKVNLDLVTNNVAVALAIATAWTKR' A
#
# COMPACT_ATOMS: atom_id res chain seq x y z
N PRO A 1 -10.96 6.61 -4.95
CA PRO A 1 -11.88 5.76 -4.16
C PRO A 1 -12.06 6.38 -2.77
N ILE A 2 -13.26 6.94 -2.51
CA ILE A 2 -13.52 7.85 -1.38
C ILE A 2 -13.12 7.25 -0.01
N THR A 3 -13.22 5.93 0.15
CA THR A 3 -12.88 5.22 1.39
C THR A 3 -11.39 5.28 1.73
N HIS A 4 -10.50 4.99 0.77
CA HIS A 4 -9.06 4.99 1.00
C HIS A 4 -8.52 6.41 1.22
N ASP A 5 -9.05 7.38 0.47
CA ASP A 5 -8.66 8.79 0.59
C ASP A 5 -9.03 9.33 1.99
N ARG A 6 -10.21 8.95 2.50
CA ARG A 6 -10.63 9.29 3.88
C ARG A 6 -9.75 8.65 4.93
N ILE A 7 -9.46 7.35 4.81
CA ILE A 7 -8.60 6.63 5.79
C ILE A 7 -7.18 7.22 5.78
N LEU A 8 -6.63 7.53 4.60
CA LEU A 8 -5.32 8.16 4.47
C LEU A 8 -5.28 9.53 5.12
N ALA A 9 -6.28 10.37 4.89
CA ALA A 9 -6.35 11.70 5.51
C ALA A 9 -6.37 11.60 7.05
N GLN A 10 -7.09 10.62 7.59
CA GLN A 10 -7.15 10.41 9.03
C GLN A 10 -5.84 9.85 9.59
N ALA A 11 -5.21 8.92 8.88
CA ALA A 11 -3.88 8.40 9.22
C ALA A 11 -2.83 9.51 9.25
N LEU A 12 -2.85 10.43 8.27
CA LEU A 12 -1.93 11.57 8.23
C LEU A 12 -2.16 12.54 9.39
N HIS A 13 -3.42 12.79 9.76
CA HIS A 13 -3.75 13.60 10.92
C HIS A 13 -3.23 12.96 12.21
N GLU A 14 -3.46 11.66 12.43
CA GLU A 14 -2.96 10.96 13.61
C GLU A 14 -1.44 10.88 13.66
N ALA A 15 -0.76 10.67 12.53
CA ALA A 15 0.69 10.71 12.46
C ALA A 15 1.25 12.08 12.88
N HIS A 16 0.58 13.16 12.46
CA HIS A 16 0.94 14.52 12.85
C HIS A 16 0.78 14.75 14.36
N GLU A 17 -0.37 14.39 14.92
CA GLU A 17 -0.64 14.54 16.36
C GLU A 17 0.29 13.69 17.22
N ALA A 18 0.66 12.50 16.74
CA ALA A 18 1.62 11.62 17.40
C ALA A 18 3.09 12.04 17.19
N GLY A 19 3.36 13.09 16.41
CA GLY A 19 4.71 13.56 16.13
C GLY A 19 5.56 12.61 15.27
N ILE A 20 4.93 11.67 14.56
CA ILE A 20 5.62 10.69 13.70
C ILE A 20 6.17 11.39 12.47
N ARG A 21 7.47 11.22 12.20
CA ARG A 21 8.19 11.96 11.15
C ARG A 21 9.25 11.08 10.47
N GLY A 22 9.71 11.53 9.31
CA GLY A 22 10.79 10.85 8.58
C GLY A 22 10.39 9.44 8.15
N HIS A 23 11.31 8.48 8.34
CA HIS A 23 11.12 7.10 7.89
C HIS A 23 9.97 6.37 8.59
N ASP A 24 9.53 6.84 9.76
CA ASP A 24 8.48 6.19 10.55
C ASP A 24 7.07 6.46 10.01
N VAL A 25 6.91 7.45 9.14
CA VAL A 25 5.61 7.82 8.57
C VAL A 25 5.05 6.67 7.74
N THR A 26 5.84 6.08 6.83
CA THR A 26 5.34 5.03 5.92
C THR A 26 4.91 3.76 6.66
N PRO A 27 5.70 3.19 7.59
CA PRO A 27 5.25 2.04 8.39
C PRO A 27 3.97 2.32 9.18
N PHE A 28 3.86 3.50 9.78
CA PHE A 28 2.66 3.90 10.53
C PHE A 28 1.42 3.98 9.64
N LEU A 29 1.50 4.70 8.51
CA LEU A 29 0.36 4.87 7.60
C LEU A 29 -0.13 3.52 7.04
N LEU A 30 0.79 2.62 6.69
CA LEU A 30 0.44 1.30 6.17
C LEU A 30 -0.28 0.46 7.23
N ALA A 31 0.21 0.44 8.47
CA ALA A 31 -0.43 -0.25 9.57
C ALA A 31 -1.83 0.33 9.86
N TYR A 32 -1.96 1.66 9.87
CA TYR A 32 -3.23 2.34 10.10
C TYR A 32 -4.26 2.00 9.01
N ILE A 33 -3.87 2.08 7.74
CA ILE A 33 -4.75 1.78 6.61
C ILE A 33 -5.19 0.31 6.66
N GLN A 34 -4.28 -0.61 7.00
CA GLN A 34 -4.60 -2.03 7.14
C GLN A 34 -5.67 -2.26 8.23
N GLN A 35 -5.49 -1.66 9.40
CA GLN A 35 -6.41 -1.79 10.54
C GLN A 35 -7.79 -1.16 10.26
N ASN A 36 -7.82 -0.02 9.58
CA ASN A 36 -9.03 0.78 9.39
C ASN A 36 -9.81 0.49 8.08
N SER A 37 -9.30 -0.40 7.24
CA SER A 37 -9.96 -0.85 5.99
C SER A 37 -10.68 -2.19 6.13
N ALA A 38 -10.87 -2.71 7.36
CA ALA A 38 -11.54 -3.98 7.63
C ALA A 38 -10.98 -5.17 6.82
N GLY A 39 -9.68 -5.17 6.51
CA GLY A 39 -9.02 -6.21 5.71
C GLY A 39 -9.14 -6.04 4.19
N GLU A 40 -9.89 -5.06 3.69
CA GLU A 40 -10.03 -4.79 2.25
C GLU A 40 -8.70 -4.38 1.61
N SER A 41 -7.91 -3.54 2.28
CA SER A 41 -6.59 -3.15 1.79
C SER A 41 -5.60 -4.31 1.66
N LEU A 42 -5.68 -5.31 2.55
CA LEU A 42 -4.82 -6.49 2.49
C LEU A 42 -5.13 -7.33 1.25
N LYS A 43 -6.41 -7.54 0.97
CA LYS A 43 -6.85 -8.28 -0.22
C LYS A 43 -6.41 -7.57 -1.50
N VAL A 44 -6.66 -6.27 -1.59
CA VAL A 44 -6.23 -5.46 -2.75
C VAL A 44 -4.72 -5.49 -2.92
N ASN A 45 -3.94 -5.41 -1.83
CA ASN A 45 -2.48 -5.50 -1.90
C ASN A 45 -2.00 -6.86 -2.39
N LEU A 46 -2.66 -7.97 -2.01
CA LEU A 46 -2.29 -9.29 -2.48
C LEU A 46 -2.59 -9.47 -3.99
N ASP A 47 -3.74 -8.98 -4.44
CA ASP A 47 -4.11 -8.99 -5.86
C ASP A 47 -3.11 -8.14 -6.68
N LEU A 48 -2.73 -6.96 -6.16
CA LEU A 48 -1.73 -6.09 -6.77
C LEU A 48 -0.35 -6.77 -6.89
N VAL A 49 0.13 -7.40 -5.80
CA VAL A 49 1.42 -8.11 -5.82
C VAL A 49 1.40 -9.24 -6.83
N THR A 50 0.31 -10.02 -6.89
CA THR A 50 0.15 -11.11 -7.85
C THR A 50 0.22 -10.59 -9.29
N ASN A 51 -0.47 -9.49 -9.59
CA ASN A 51 -0.43 -8.86 -10.91
C ASN A 51 0.97 -8.31 -11.24
N ASN A 52 1.64 -7.66 -10.28
CA ASN A 52 3.00 -7.13 -10.47
C ASN A 52 3.99 -8.26 -10.80
N VAL A 53 3.88 -9.40 -10.12
CA VAL A 53 4.70 -10.59 -10.40
C VAL A 53 4.43 -11.11 -11.81
N ALA A 54 3.16 -11.20 -12.23
CA ALA A 54 2.81 -11.65 -13.59
C ALA A 54 3.40 -10.74 -14.67
N VAL A 55 3.30 -9.42 -14.51
CA VAL A 55 3.89 -8.45 -15.43
C VAL A 55 5.42 -8.55 -15.44
N ALA A 56 6.05 -8.65 -14.27
CA ALA A 56 7.51 -8.81 -14.17
C ALA A 56 8.01 -10.07 -14.90
N LEU A 57 7.29 -11.19 -14.76
CA LEU A 57 7.60 -12.44 -15.47
C LEU A 57 7.48 -12.29 -17.00
N ALA A 58 6.46 -11.59 -17.48
CA ALA A 58 6.30 -11.31 -18.91
C ALA A 58 7.47 -10.49 -19.46
N ILE A 59 7.89 -9.45 -18.73
CA ILE A 59 9.05 -8.61 -19.07
C ILE A 59 10.33 -9.44 -19.10
N ALA A 60 10.61 -10.20 -18.03
CA ALA A 60 11.81 -11.04 -17.94
C ALA A 60 11.87 -12.08 -19.06
N THR A 61 10.75 -12.72 -19.39
CA THR A 61 10.67 -13.70 -20.48
C THR A 61 10.88 -13.07 -21.86
N ALA A 62 10.37 -11.85 -22.08
CA ALA A 62 10.63 -11.13 -23.31
C ALA A 62 12.11 -10.73 -23.43
N TRP A 63 12.73 -10.36 -22.30
CA TRP A 63 14.15 -10.01 -22.25
C TRP A 63 15.08 -11.18 -22.57
N THR A 64 14.78 -12.39 -22.10
CA THR A 64 15.62 -13.59 -22.36
C THR A 64 15.53 -14.14 -23.78
N LYS A 65 14.49 -13.76 -24.54
CA LYS A 65 14.30 -14.15 -25.95
C LYS A 65 14.98 -13.20 -26.94
N ARG A 66 15.67 -12.19 -26.44
CA ARG A 66 16.31 -11.12 -27.19
C ARG A 66 17.79 -11.41 -27.40
#